data_AF-A0A2T8X937-F1
#
_entry.id   AF-A0A2T8X937-F1
#
_cell.length_a   1.000
_cell.length_b   1.000
_cell.length_c   1.000
_cell.angle_alpha   90.00
_cell.angle_beta   90.00
_cell.angle_gamma   90.00
#
_symmetry.space_group_name_H-M   'P 1'
#
loop_
_entity.id
_entity.type
_entity.pdbx_description
1 polymer ?
#
loop_
_entity_poly.entity_id
_entity_poly.type
_entity_poly.pdbx_seq_one_letter_code
_entity_poly.pdbx_strand_id
1 'polypeptide(L)'
;MSNIDKQALRERYSPKPVPKCHICGEEMTIQQMSASRITYGCTGATYDDKGCHYAEGRSIADDHYEQSRVTVVDVSDPDVLALLDELDKKQQYIKLRDQENEDIALTVGKLRVELEHYKSREERVTKLVLDNSTSWDVLYEKLEAAEKRIAEQREYYEGVIADGSKRIAELERSETQLINERDDAESALNDAYKAVMGQAPEWSNWFSFGNAIDEIELACELWRNQTDDVIQFRQRIAELEKGHQEAAKQINSWRRLAKQNIAERGKDISELEAARQRIAELERTEIREDGNQFLVVRHPGKLPVIKHCVGELEDFLRQLIERDSLVTIDIITHRYYGVGGQWVQDAGEYLQMMQGAGIGVKQQEDSVDSDVDSNQPGMVVAVHIDAGDFVKVKGQVFEVEETDFDDHDVTLWFVGGNALKCAAGCPVEVVSAPVAAGIKVKE
;
A
#
# COMPACT_ATOMS: atom_id res chain seq x y z
N MET A 1 0.39 45.17 13.68
CA MET A 1 1.35 45.09 14.79
C MET A 1 2.33 46.23 14.65
N SER A 2 2.57 47.01 15.70
CA SER A 2 3.57 48.08 15.70
C SER A 2 4.91 47.51 15.26
N ASN A 3 5.54 48.14 14.28
CA ASN A 3 6.84 47.73 13.77
C ASN A 3 7.89 48.09 14.82
N ILE A 4 8.08 47.20 15.80
CA ILE A 4 9.07 47.39 16.85
C ILE A 4 10.45 47.24 16.23
N ASP A 5 11.22 48.33 16.26
CA ASP A 5 12.62 48.31 15.87
C ASP A 5 13.44 47.60 16.96
N LYS A 6 13.58 46.28 16.79
CA LYS A 6 14.32 45.41 17.71
C LYS A 6 15.79 45.79 17.80
N GLN A 7 16.38 46.33 16.72
CA GLN A 7 17.78 46.71 16.70
C GLN A 7 18.02 47.98 17.53
N ALA A 8 17.16 48.99 17.38
CA ALA A 8 17.18 50.16 18.23
C ALA A 8 16.99 49.83 19.72
N LEU A 9 16.17 48.82 20.04
CA LEU A 9 16.02 48.34 21.42
C LEU A 9 17.29 47.63 21.92
N ARG A 10 17.88 46.73 21.11
CA ARG A 10 19.14 46.06 21.47
C ARG A 10 20.26 47.06 21.75
N GLU A 11 20.42 48.07 20.90
CA GLU A 11 21.42 49.14 21.09
C GLU A 11 21.16 49.96 22.36
N ARG A 12 19.89 50.26 22.65
CA ARG A 12 19.50 51.07 23.81
C ARG A 12 19.74 50.38 25.15
N TYR A 13 19.46 49.08 25.23
CA TYR A 13 19.57 48.28 26.45
C TYR A 13 20.90 47.52 26.56
N SER A 14 21.81 47.71 25.60
CA SER A 14 23.17 47.16 25.67
C SER A 14 24.06 47.95 26.64
N PRO A 15 25.01 47.28 27.33
CA PRO A 15 26.01 47.92 28.17
C PRO A 15 26.70 49.09 27.46
N LYS A 16 26.69 50.26 28.08
CA LYS A 16 27.40 51.43 27.54
C LYS A 16 28.92 51.27 27.72
N PRO A 17 29.72 51.64 26.71
CA PRO A 17 31.17 51.60 26.82
C PRO A 17 31.66 52.60 27.88
N VAL A 18 32.79 52.27 28.51
CA VAL A 18 33.44 53.15 29.49
C VAL A 18 33.85 54.46 28.79
N PRO A 19 33.47 55.63 29.32
CA PRO A 19 33.84 56.91 28.73
C PRO A 19 35.35 57.15 28.83
N LYS A 20 35.90 57.82 27.82
CA LYS A 20 37.27 58.29 27.82
C LYS A 20 37.36 59.68 28.45
N CYS A 21 38.48 59.96 29.11
CA CYS A 21 38.75 61.27 29.70
C CYS A 21 38.84 62.32 28.59
N HIS A 22 38.06 63.40 28.68
CA HIS A 22 38.11 64.49 27.71
C HIS A 22 39.39 65.36 27.82
N ILE A 23 40.18 65.16 28.88
CA ILE A 23 41.42 65.91 29.14
C ILE A 23 42.65 65.16 28.61
N CYS A 24 42.76 63.85 28.85
CA CYS A 24 43.93 63.04 28.43
C CYS A 24 43.62 61.87 27.48
N GLY A 25 42.35 61.55 27.24
CA GLY A 25 41.95 60.46 26.33
C GLY A 25 41.98 59.05 26.93
N GLU A 26 42.51 58.88 28.14
CA GLU A 26 42.58 57.57 28.84
C GLU A 26 41.21 57.07 29.31
N GLU A 27 41.06 55.75 29.42
CA GLU A 27 39.83 55.15 29.95
C GLU A 27 39.60 55.55 31.40
N MET A 28 38.37 55.96 31.69
CA MET A 28 38.00 56.44 33.01
C MET A 28 37.61 55.28 33.94
N THR A 29 37.88 55.43 35.23
CA THR A 29 37.51 54.42 36.23
C THR A 29 36.24 54.84 36.96
N ILE A 30 35.46 53.85 37.39
CA ILE A 30 34.22 54.06 38.14
C ILE A 30 34.57 54.60 39.53
N GLN A 31 34.00 55.76 39.88
CA GLN A 31 34.22 56.42 41.18
C GLN A 31 33.04 56.24 42.12
N GLN A 32 31.84 56.26 41.57
CA GLN A 32 30.61 56.12 42.32
C GLN A 32 29.54 55.46 41.45
N MET A 33 28.88 54.45 41.98
CA MET A 33 27.70 53.83 41.36
C MET A 33 26.49 54.07 42.26
N SER A 34 25.47 54.71 41.73
CA SER A 34 24.18 54.90 42.40
C SER A 34 23.07 54.49 41.46
N ALA A 35 22.59 53.25 41.61
CA ALA A 35 21.58 52.63 40.75
C ALA A 35 21.91 52.84 39.25
N SER A 36 21.13 53.64 38.54
CA SER A 36 21.30 53.93 37.11
C SER A 36 22.29 55.05 36.81
N ARG A 37 22.93 55.69 37.79
CA ARG A 37 23.92 56.75 37.57
C ARG A 37 25.31 56.26 37.97
N ILE A 38 26.18 56.15 36.97
CA ILE A 38 27.58 55.78 37.15
C ILE A 38 28.42 57.03 36.93
N THR A 39 29.17 57.44 37.94
CA THR A 39 30.14 58.53 37.83
C THR A 39 31.51 57.96 37.55
N TYR A 40 32.05 58.33 36.40
CA TYR A 40 33.41 58.01 35.98
C TYR A 40 34.32 59.20 36.30
N GLY A 41 35.57 58.92 36.64
CA GLY A 41 36.62 59.91 36.86
C GLY A 41 37.96 59.40 36.32
N CYS A 42 38.80 60.30 35.83
CA CYS A 42 40.16 59.95 35.45
C CYS A 42 41.05 60.05 36.69
N THR A 43 41.36 58.92 37.30
CA THR A 43 42.25 58.86 38.48
C THR A 43 43.73 59.01 38.10
N GLY A 44 44.10 58.73 36.83
CA GLY A 44 45.50 58.71 36.41
C GLY A 44 46.33 57.65 37.13
N ALA A 45 45.66 56.69 37.78
CA ALA A 45 46.24 55.60 38.53
C ALA A 45 46.37 54.37 37.64
N THR A 46 47.58 53.83 37.57
CA THR A 46 47.87 52.55 36.93
C THR A 46 48.12 51.51 38.03
N TYR A 47 47.57 50.32 37.81
CA TYR A 47 47.70 49.19 38.72
C TYR A 47 48.61 48.16 38.08
N ASP A 48 49.78 47.95 38.68
CA ASP A 48 50.70 46.87 38.31
C ASP A 48 51.01 45.98 39.53
N ASP A 49 51.87 44.98 39.34
CA ASP A 49 52.28 44.04 40.40
C ASP A 49 53.03 44.72 41.58
N LYS A 50 53.40 46.01 41.45
CA LYS A 50 54.05 46.81 42.49
C LYS A 50 53.08 47.73 43.24
N GLY A 51 51.81 47.73 42.87
CA GLY A 51 50.74 48.49 43.52
C GLY A 51 50.27 49.69 42.70
N CYS A 52 49.44 50.53 43.33
CA CYS A 52 48.88 51.70 42.67
C CYS A 52 49.94 52.81 42.55
N HIS A 53 50.21 53.24 41.32
CA HIS A 53 51.06 54.40 41.04
C HIS A 53 50.33 55.37 40.12
N TYR A 54 50.53 56.67 40.34
CA TYR A 54 49.91 57.72 39.55
C TYR A 54 50.87 58.19 38.45
N ALA A 55 50.32 58.58 37.30
CA ALA A 55 51.12 59.19 36.24
C ALA A 55 51.86 60.44 36.74
N GLU A 56 52.99 60.78 36.10
CA GLU A 56 53.88 61.84 36.56
C GLU A 56 53.16 63.19 36.72
N GLY A 57 53.24 63.80 37.91
CA GLY A 57 52.54 65.05 38.25
C GLY A 57 51.07 64.89 38.67
N ARG A 58 50.56 63.65 38.77
CA ARG A 58 49.21 63.33 39.26
C ARG A 58 49.26 62.89 40.72
N SER A 59 48.19 63.16 41.46
CA SER A 59 48.02 62.69 42.84
C SER A 59 46.58 62.28 43.11
N ILE A 60 46.32 61.66 44.26
CA ILE A 60 44.95 61.33 44.67
C ILE A 60 44.08 62.60 44.71
N ALA A 61 42.96 62.58 43.98
CA ALA A 61 42.02 63.70 43.87
C ALA A 61 42.66 65.04 43.42
N ASP A 62 43.49 65.00 42.37
CA ASP A 62 44.03 66.20 41.72
C ASP A 62 42.98 67.00 40.91
N ASP A 63 43.34 68.20 40.45
CA ASP A 63 42.45 69.05 39.64
C ASP A 63 41.97 68.32 38.37
N HIS A 64 42.80 67.44 37.82
CA HIS A 64 42.45 66.60 36.68
C HIS A 64 41.33 65.62 37.04
N TYR A 65 41.44 64.96 38.20
CA TYR A 65 40.40 64.08 38.72
C TYR A 65 39.08 64.84 38.89
N GLU A 66 39.09 66.03 39.50
CA GLU A 66 37.86 66.81 39.71
C GLU A 66 37.23 67.27 38.39
N GLN A 67 38.03 67.81 37.46
CA GLN A 67 37.55 68.32 36.17
C GLN A 67 37.15 67.21 35.20
N SER A 68 37.73 66.01 35.33
CA SER A 68 37.44 64.90 34.42
C SER A 68 36.10 64.20 34.67
N ARG A 69 35.44 64.41 35.82
CA ARG A 69 34.27 63.62 36.22
C ARG A 69 33.10 63.75 35.26
N VAL A 70 32.52 62.61 34.88
CA VAL A 70 31.29 62.54 34.08
C VAL A 70 30.33 61.53 34.69
N THR A 71 29.05 61.88 34.77
CA THR A 71 28.01 60.95 35.20
C THR A 71 27.23 60.47 33.99
N VAL A 72 27.27 59.15 33.75
CA VAL A 72 26.52 58.47 32.69
C VAL A 72 25.31 57.80 33.32
N VAL A 73 24.14 57.95 32.68
CA VAL A 73 22.95 57.18 33.05
C VAL A 73 23.01 55.85 32.32
N ASP A 74 23.17 54.76 33.07
CA ASP A 74 23.08 53.40 32.58
C ASP A 74 21.60 52.96 32.55
N VAL A 75 21.14 52.60 31.37
CA VAL A 75 19.78 52.06 31.11
C VAL A 75 19.85 50.66 30.54
N SER A 76 21.01 50.01 30.66
CA SER A 76 21.22 48.65 30.19
C SER A 76 20.36 47.69 30.99
N ASP A 77 19.67 46.79 30.29
CA ASP A 77 18.76 45.83 30.90
C ASP A 77 18.95 44.46 30.23
N PRO A 78 19.61 43.51 30.91
CA PRO A 78 19.86 42.19 30.35
C PRO A 78 18.58 41.37 30.16
N ASP A 79 17.54 41.62 30.96
CA ASP A 79 16.27 40.91 30.85
C ASP A 79 15.54 41.31 29.57
N VAL A 80 15.59 42.60 29.20
CA VAL A 80 15.04 43.08 27.92
C VAL A 80 15.78 42.47 26.73
N LEU A 81 17.10 42.33 26.80
CA LEU A 81 17.89 41.67 25.74
C LEU A 81 17.53 40.18 25.60
N ALA A 82 17.39 39.46 26.72
CA ALA A 82 16.96 38.08 26.73
C ALA A 82 15.56 37.89 26.13
N LEU A 83 14.62 38.80 26.44
CA LEU A 83 13.27 38.80 25.84
C LEU A 83 13.31 39.06 24.32
N LEU A 84 14.23 39.89 23.83
CA LEU A 84 14.41 40.10 22.39
C LEU A 84 14.96 38.84 21.70
N ASP A 85 15.89 38.13 22.33
CA ASP A 85 16.40 36.84 21.83
C ASP A 85 15.31 35.78 21.77
N GLU A 86 14.49 35.67 22.82
CA GLU A 86 13.33 34.77 22.84
C GLU A 86 12.31 35.13 21.76
N LEU A 87 12.05 36.42 21.56
CA LEU A 87 11.12 36.90 20.54
C LEU A 87 11.64 36.59 19.12
N ASP A 88 12.95 36.70 18.88
CA ASP A 88 13.56 36.31 17.61
C ASP A 88 13.45 34.81 17.35
N LYS A 89 13.71 33.97 18.38
CA LYS A 89 13.52 32.52 18.29
C LYS A 89 12.06 32.14 18.01
N LYS A 90 11.10 32.75 18.70
CA LYS A 90 9.67 32.52 18.47
C LYS A 90 9.24 32.94 17.07
N GLN A 91 9.76 34.06 16.56
CA GLN A 91 9.48 34.47 15.18
C GLN A 91 10.07 33.53 14.13
N GLN A 92 11.28 33.02 14.35
CA GLN A 92 11.86 31.99 13.47
C GLN A 92 11.04 30.71 13.49
N TYR A 93 10.61 30.27 14.67
CA TYR A 93 9.73 29.10 14.81
C TYR A 93 8.41 29.27 14.06
N ILE A 94 7.75 30.42 14.20
CA ILE A 94 6.49 30.71 13.48
C ILE A 94 6.72 30.64 11.97
N LYS A 95 7.81 31.23 11.45
CA LYS A 95 8.14 31.15 10.02
C LYS A 95 8.34 29.72 9.52
N LEU A 96 9.03 28.89 10.30
CA LEU A 96 9.23 27.48 9.95
C LEU A 96 7.90 26.73 9.93
N ARG A 97 7.03 26.96 10.92
CA ARG A 97 5.69 26.36 10.97
C ARG A 97 4.80 26.81 9.83
N ASP A 98 4.87 28.08 9.45
CA ASP A 98 4.12 28.62 8.31
C ASP A 98 4.59 27.97 6.99
N GLN A 99 5.90 27.76 6.83
CA GLN A 99 6.48 27.04 5.69
C GLN A 99 6.02 25.57 5.65
N GLU A 100 6.12 24.86 6.79
CA GLU A 100 5.62 23.48 6.91
C GLU A 100 4.12 23.39 6.57
N ASN A 101 3.32 24.32 7.06
CA ASN A 101 1.88 24.37 6.78
C ASN A 101 1.59 24.60 5.29
N GLU A 102 2.39 25.42 4.62
CA GLU A 102 2.30 25.64 3.17
C GLU A 102 2.63 24.36 2.39
N ASP A 103 3.71 23.66 2.76
CA ASP A 103 4.12 22.40 2.14
C ASP A 103 3.08 21.29 2.35
N ILE A 104 2.49 21.21 3.55
CA ILE A 104 1.38 20.31 3.86
C ILE A 104 0.17 20.64 2.98
N ALA A 105 -0.20 21.92 2.85
CA ALA A 105 -1.33 22.33 2.03
C ALA A 105 -1.14 21.96 0.55
N LEU A 106 0.07 22.14 0.02
CA LEU A 106 0.43 21.72 -1.35
C LEU A 106 0.33 20.20 -1.52
N THR A 107 0.80 19.43 -0.55
CA THR A 107 0.77 17.96 -0.57
C THR A 107 -0.66 17.43 -0.51
N VAL A 108 -1.49 17.97 0.40
CA VAL A 108 -2.91 17.65 0.49
C VAL A 108 -3.64 18.00 -0.81
N GLY A 109 -3.27 19.13 -1.44
CA GLY A 109 -3.77 19.51 -2.77
C GLY A 109 -3.50 18.45 -3.84
N LYS A 110 -2.26 17.94 -3.92
CA LYS A 110 -1.89 16.88 -4.87
C LYS A 110 -2.66 15.58 -4.63
N LEU A 111 -2.73 15.13 -3.37
CA LEU A 111 -3.44 13.91 -2.99
C LEU A 111 -4.94 13.99 -3.31
N ARG A 112 -5.57 15.16 -3.19
CA ARG A 112 -6.98 15.35 -3.58
C ARG A 112 -7.19 15.14 -5.07
N VAL A 113 -6.29 15.66 -5.92
CA VAL A 113 -6.38 15.48 -7.37
C VAL A 113 -6.17 14.02 -7.76
N GLU A 114 -5.21 13.34 -7.13
CA GLU A 114 -5.00 11.90 -7.34
C GLU A 114 -6.24 11.09 -6.94
N LEU A 115 -6.83 11.41 -5.78
CA LEU A 115 -8.04 10.74 -5.31
C LEU A 115 -9.23 10.92 -6.28
N GLU A 116 -9.42 12.12 -6.82
CA GLU A 116 -10.42 12.40 -7.87
C GLU A 116 -10.16 11.53 -9.12
N HIS A 117 -8.90 11.40 -9.54
CA HIS A 117 -8.53 10.55 -10.67
C HIS A 117 -8.81 9.06 -10.40
N TYR A 118 -8.51 8.57 -9.18
CA TYR A 118 -8.83 7.19 -8.79
C TYR A 118 -10.34 6.93 -8.81
N LYS A 119 -11.15 7.83 -8.25
CA LYS A 119 -12.62 7.72 -8.30
C LYS A 119 -13.15 7.66 -9.73
N SER A 120 -12.67 8.55 -10.60
CA SER A 120 -13.04 8.53 -12.03
C SER A 120 -12.62 7.22 -12.72
N ARG A 121 -11.49 6.63 -12.33
CA ARG A 121 -11.07 5.31 -12.83
C ARG A 121 -12.01 4.19 -12.36
N GLU A 122 -12.40 4.19 -11.08
CA GLU A 122 -13.34 3.20 -10.54
C GLU A 122 -14.71 3.29 -11.21
N GLU A 123 -15.23 4.48 -11.45
CA GLU A 123 -16.50 4.68 -12.17
C GLU A 123 -16.43 4.10 -13.59
N ARG A 124 -15.32 4.34 -14.31
CA ARG A 124 -15.11 3.78 -15.65
C ARG A 124 -15.04 2.26 -15.65
N VAL A 125 -14.32 1.67 -14.68
CA VAL A 125 -14.23 0.21 -14.52
C VAL A 125 -15.60 -0.38 -14.22
N THR A 126 -16.37 0.23 -13.32
CA THR A 126 -17.72 -0.21 -12.95
C THR A 126 -18.64 -0.22 -14.17
N LYS A 127 -18.63 0.87 -14.96
CA LYS A 127 -19.41 0.95 -16.19
C LYS A 127 -19.01 -0.14 -17.19
N LEU A 128 -17.72 -0.35 -17.41
CA LEU A 128 -17.22 -1.38 -18.31
C LEU A 128 -17.67 -2.78 -17.89
N VAL A 129 -17.63 -3.08 -16.59
CA VAL A 129 -18.07 -4.38 -16.06
C VAL A 129 -19.57 -4.59 -16.28
N LEU A 130 -20.38 -3.56 -16.05
CA LEU A 130 -21.83 -3.61 -16.32
C LEU A 130 -22.13 -3.81 -17.80
N ASP A 131 -21.49 -3.04 -18.68
CA ASP A 131 -21.66 -3.15 -20.13
C ASP A 131 -21.24 -4.56 -20.62
N ASN A 132 -20.17 -5.13 -20.08
CA ASN A 132 -19.73 -6.47 -20.41
C ASN A 132 -20.71 -7.55 -19.88
N SER A 133 -21.22 -7.40 -18.66
CA SER A 133 -22.25 -8.29 -18.10
C SER A 133 -23.50 -8.33 -18.99
N THR A 134 -24.02 -7.17 -19.38
CA THR A 134 -25.19 -7.11 -20.28
C THR A 134 -24.90 -7.74 -21.65
N SER A 135 -23.67 -7.62 -22.15
CA SER A 135 -23.24 -8.31 -23.37
C SER A 135 -23.24 -9.83 -23.20
N TRP A 136 -22.79 -10.36 -22.07
CA TRP A 136 -22.84 -11.80 -21.79
C TRP A 136 -24.27 -12.32 -21.67
N ASP A 137 -25.15 -11.58 -21.01
CA ASP A 137 -26.56 -11.96 -20.85
C ASP A 137 -27.23 -12.16 -22.23
N VAL A 138 -27.01 -11.21 -23.15
CA VAL A 138 -27.51 -11.31 -24.54
C VAL A 138 -26.95 -12.52 -25.29
N LEU A 139 -25.68 -12.88 -25.04
CA LEU A 139 -25.07 -14.07 -25.64
C LEU A 139 -25.65 -15.37 -25.07
N TYR A 140 -25.91 -15.42 -23.76
CA TYR A 140 -26.56 -16.56 -23.12
C TYR A 140 -27.98 -16.77 -23.62
N GLU A 141 -28.78 -15.71 -23.76
CA GLU A 141 -30.14 -15.82 -24.33
C GLU A 141 -30.11 -16.36 -25.76
N LYS A 142 -29.15 -15.92 -26.59
CA LYS A 142 -28.98 -16.45 -27.95
C LYS A 142 -28.57 -17.92 -27.96
N LEU A 143 -27.72 -18.32 -27.02
CA LEU A 143 -27.30 -19.72 -26.87
C LEU A 143 -28.48 -20.60 -26.48
N GLU A 144 -29.25 -20.19 -25.47
CA GLU A 144 -30.44 -20.92 -25.00
C GLU A 144 -31.49 -21.05 -26.12
N ALA A 145 -31.73 -19.98 -26.88
CA ALA A 145 -32.62 -20.01 -28.04
C ALA A 145 -32.11 -20.96 -29.14
N ALA A 146 -30.80 -21.03 -29.38
CA ALA A 146 -30.21 -21.93 -30.35
C ALA A 146 -30.32 -23.40 -29.90
N GLU A 147 -30.07 -23.68 -28.63
CA GLU A 147 -30.23 -25.03 -28.05
C GLU A 147 -31.68 -25.51 -28.16
N LYS A 148 -32.65 -24.64 -27.88
CA LYS A 148 -34.07 -24.96 -28.05
C LYS A 148 -34.40 -25.30 -29.51
N ARG A 149 -33.89 -24.52 -30.47
CA ARG A 149 -34.08 -24.81 -31.91
C ARG A 149 -33.48 -26.15 -32.32
N ILE A 150 -32.30 -26.50 -31.80
CA ILE A 150 -31.66 -27.79 -32.08
C ILE A 150 -32.51 -28.93 -31.50
N ALA A 151 -33.04 -28.77 -30.29
CA ALA A 151 -33.92 -29.76 -29.66
C ALA A 151 -35.21 -29.98 -30.49
N GLU A 152 -35.87 -28.90 -30.92
CA GLU A 152 -37.06 -28.96 -31.77
C GLU A 152 -36.76 -29.64 -33.12
N GLN A 153 -35.63 -29.32 -33.75
CA GLN A 153 -35.20 -30.00 -34.98
C GLN A 153 -34.94 -31.49 -34.76
N ARG A 154 -34.30 -31.86 -33.64
CA ARG A 154 -34.02 -33.26 -33.30
C ARG A 154 -35.31 -34.05 -33.15
N GLU A 155 -36.31 -33.50 -32.45
CA GLU A 155 -37.63 -34.13 -32.29
C GLU A 155 -38.33 -34.32 -33.64
N TYR A 156 -38.28 -33.30 -34.52
CA TYR A 156 -38.81 -33.41 -35.87
C TYR A 156 -38.17 -34.54 -36.68
N TYR A 157 -36.82 -34.59 -36.71
CA TYR A 157 -36.11 -35.63 -37.45
C TYR A 157 -36.32 -37.02 -36.87
N GLU A 158 -36.39 -37.18 -35.54
CA GLU A 158 -36.76 -38.44 -34.89
C GLU A 158 -38.17 -38.89 -35.33
N GLY A 159 -39.13 -37.98 -35.44
CA GLY A 159 -40.46 -38.27 -35.95
C GLY A 159 -40.48 -38.75 -37.41
N VAL A 160 -39.74 -38.07 -38.30
CA VAL A 160 -39.61 -38.45 -39.72
C VAL A 160 -38.95 -39.83 -39.85
N ILE A 161 -37.90 -40.10 -39.08
CA ILE A 161 -37.21 -41.39 -39.09
C ILE A 161 -38.16 -42.51 -38.58
N ALA A 162 -38.95 -42.23 -37.54
CA ALA A 162 -39.90 -43.19 -37.00
C ALA A 162 -41.00 -43.56 -38.02
N ASP A 163 -41.58 -42.57 -38.70
CA ASP A 163 -42.59 -42.80 -39.74
C ASP A 163 -42.00 -43.56 -40.94
N GLY A 164 -40.82 -43.15 -41.41
CA GLY A 164 -40.08 -43.86 -42.46
C GLY A 164 -39.79 -45.32 -42.10
N SER A 165 -39.31 -45.57 -40.88
CA SER A 165 -39.04 -46.92 -40.38
C SER A 165 -40.30 -47.79 -40.34
N LYS A 166 -41.45 -47.21 -39.95
CA LYS A 166 -42.74 -47.91 -39.95
C LYS A 166 -43.17 -48.30 -41.36
N ARG A 167 -42.98 -47.41 -42.35
CA ARG A 167 -43.31 -47.69 -43.75
C ARG A 167 -42.41 -48.78 -44.34
N ILE A 168 -41.12 -48.76 -44.03
CA ILE A 168 -40.19 -49.83 -44.43
C ILE A 168 -40.64 -51.18 -43.85
N ALA A 169 -40.93 -51.24 -42.55
CA ALA A 169 -41.39 -52.47 -41.91
C ALA A 169 -42.75 -52.99 -42.44
N GLU A 170 -43.59 -52.11 -42.99
CA GLU A 170 -44.81 -52.50 -43.70
C GLU A 170 -44.50 -53.08 -45.08
N LEU A 171 -43.61 -52.43 -45.84
CA LEU A 171 -43.17 -52.91 -47.14
C LEU A 171 -42.47 -54.27 -47.04
N GLU A 172 -41.54 -54.44 -46.10
CA GLU A 172 -40.83 -55.71 -45.84
C GLU A 172 -41.82 -56.86 -45.54
N ARG A 173 -42.90 -56.59 -44.79
CA ARG A 173 -43.96 -57.58 -44.53
C ARG A 173 -44.71 -57.94 -45.80
N SER A 174 -45.09 -56.94 -46.61
CA SER A 174 -45.79 -57.18 -47.88
C SER A 174 -44.92 -57.93 -48.89
N GLU A 175 -43.62 -57.63 -48.95
CA GLU A 175 -42.66 -58.33 -49.80
C GLU A 175 -42.50 -59.79 -49.38
N THR A 176 -42.33 -60.03 -48.08
CA THR A 176 -42.26 -61.40 -47.54
C THR A 176 -43.52 -62.19 -47.88
N GLN A 177 -44.70 -61.57 -47.82
CA GLN A 177 -45.95 -62.20 -48.22
C GLN A 177 -45.97 -62.56 -49.70
N LEU A 178 -45.59 -61.63 -50.60
CA LEU A 178 -45.55 -61.89 -52.04
C LEU A 178 -44.55 -62.99 -52.42
N ILE A 179 -43.41 -63.07 -51.72
CA ILE A 179 -42.44 -64.17 -51.88
C ILE A 179 -43.09 -65.51 -51.52
N ASN A 180 -43.76 -65.60 -50.36
CA ASN A 180 -44.46 -66.82 -49.96
C ASN A 180 -45.56 -67.22 -50.96
N GLU A 181 -46.38 -66.25 -51.42
CA GLU A 181 -47.42 -66.51 -52.42
C GLU A 181 -46.85 -66.98 -53.76
N ARG A 182 -45.72 -66.42 -54.19
CA ARG A 182 -45.00 -66.87 -55.39
C ARG A 182 -44.49 -68.30 -55.22
N ASP A 183 -43.83 -68.59 -54.10
CA ASP A 183 -43.24 -69.90 -53.83
C ASP A 183 -44.34 -70.99 -53.74
N ASP A 184 -45.49 -70.66 -53.15
CA ASP A 184 -46.67 -71.53 -53.13
C ASP A 184 -47.23 -71.79 -54.55
N ALA A 185 -47.33 -70.73 -55.37
CA ALA A 185 -47.79 -70.87 -56.75
C ALA A 185 -46.80 -71.68 -57.61
N GLU A 186 -45.50 -71.48 -57.42
CA GLU A 186 -44.45 -72.26 -58.08
C GLU A 186 -44.54 -73.74 -57.70
N SER A 187 -44.72 -74.04 -56.40
CA SER A 187 -44.93 -75.39 -55.90
C SER A 187 -46.16 -76.05 -56.54
N ALA A 188 -47.30 -75.35 -56.58
CA ALA A 188 -48.52 -75.85 -57.22
C ALA A 188 -48.36 -76.09 -58.73
N LEU A 189 -47.64 -75.21 -59.43
CA LEU A 189 -47.33 -75.38 -60.85
C LEU A 189 -46.40 -76.56 -61.11
N ASN A 190 -45.38 -76.76 -60.27
CA ASN A 190 -44.46 -77.89 -60.34
C ASN A 190 -45.20 -79.22 -60.14
N ASP A 191 -46.11 -79.29 -59.16
CA ASP A 191 -46.95 -80.46 -58.92
C ASP A 191 -47.88 -80.76 -60.10
N ALA A 192 -48.54 -79.73 -60.65
CA ALA A 192 -49.40 -79.86 -61.83
C ALA A 192 -48.60 -80.34 -63.05
N TYR A 193 -47.41 -79.79 -63.29
CA TYR A 193 -46.52 -80.21 -64.38
C TYR A 193 -46.10 -81.67 -64.22
N LYS A 194 -45.66 -82.06 -63.02
CA LYS A 194 -45.24 -83.44 -62.72
C LYS A 194 -46.38 -84.45 -62.90
N ALA A 195 -47.61 -84.08 -62.52
CA ALA A 195 -48.79 -84.91 -62.71
C ALA A 195 -49.12 -85.15 -64.20
N VAL A 196 -48.89 -84.16 -65.06
CA VAL A 196 -49.17 -84.25 -66.51
C VAL A 196 -48.04 -84.95 -67.26
N MET A 197 -46.79 -84.64 -66.95
CA MET A 197 -45.63 -85.04 -67.74
C MET A 197 -44.91 -86.29 -67.20
N GLY A 198 -45.26 -86.77 -66.00
CA GLY A 198 -44.67 -87.95 -65.36
C GLY A 198 -43.25 -87.74 -64.80
N GLN A 199 -42.67 -86.56 -65.00
CA GLN A 199 -41.37 -86.13 -64.50
C GLN A 199 -41.41 -84.67 -64.05
N ALA A 200 -40.59 -84.30 -63.07
CA ALA A 200 -40.49 -82.91 -62.62
C ALA A 200 -39.89 -82.03 -63.73
N PRO A 201 -40.23 -80.73 -63.79
CA PRO A 201 -39.65 -79.82 -64.77
C PRO A 201 -38.14 -79.62 -64.50
N GLU A 202 -37.32 -79.56 -65.56
CA GLU A 202 -35.86 -79.32 -65.46
C GLU A 202 -35.47 -77.82 -65.49
N TRP A 203 -36.44 -76.91 -65.58
CA TRP A 203 -36.16 -75.49 -65.63
C TRP A 203 -35.99 -74.90 -64.23
N SER A 204 -34.75 -74.94 -63.74
CA SER A 204 -34.21 -73.94 -62.80
C SER A 204 -34.07 -72.61 -63.55
N ASN A 205 -35.16 -71.83 -63.62
CA ASN A 205 -35.18 -70.58 -64.37
C ASN A 205 -34.84 -69.39 -63.47
N TRP A 206 -33.58 -69.29 -63.04
CA TRP A 206 -32.98 -68.03 -62.56
C TRP A 206 -32.17 -67.41 -63.71
N PHE A 207 -32.86 -66.80 -64.67
CA PHE A 207 -32.26 -65.72 -65.45
C PHE A 207 -32.30 -64.49 -64.55
N SER A 208 -31.20 -63.95 -64.00
CA SER A 208 -29.85 -63.84 -64.54
C SER A 208 -28.82 -63.73 -63.40
N PHE A 209 -28.09 -64.81 -63.08
CA PHE A 209 -27.02 -64.70 -62.07
C PHE A 209 -25.80 -63.92 -62.59
N GLY A 210 -25.51 -63.96 -63.90
CA GLY A 210 -24.38 -63.21 -64.47
C GLY A 210 -24.60 -61.69 -64.41
N ASN A 211 -25.76 -61.21 -64.88
CA ASN A 211 -26.07 -59.78 -64.87
C ASN A 211 -26.34 -59.25 -63.45
N ALA A 212 -26.94 -60.05 -62.57
CA ALA A 212 -27.12 -59.68 -61.16
C ALA A 212 -25.80 -59.65 -60.39
N ILE A 213 -24.83 -60.52 -60.69
CA ILE A 213 -23.50 -60.47 -60.07
C ILE A 213 -22.71 -59.25 -60.55
N ASP A 214 -22.78 -58.88 -61.83
CA ASP A 214 -22.14 -57.67 -62.34
C ASP A 214 -22.76 -56.38 -61.77
N GLU A 215 -24.10 -56.35 -61.58
CA GLU A 215 -24.80 -55.25 -60.90
C GLU A 215 -24.52 -55.22 -59.39
N ILE A 216 -24.42 -56.39 -58.74
CA ILE A 216 -24.00 -56.51 -57.33
C ILE A 216 -22.54 -56.10 -57.16
N GLU A 217 -21.65 -56.41 -58.10
CA GLU A 217 -20.24 -56.03 -58.07
C GLU A 217 -20.08 -54.50 -58.24
N LEU A 218 -20.80 -53.90 -59.19
CA LEU A 218 -20.86 -52.44 -59.38
C LEU A 218 -21.48 -51.74 -58.15
N ALA A 219 -22.55 -52.29 -57.59
CA ALA A 219 -23.14 -51.79 -56.35
C ALA A 219 -22.15 -51.92 -55.18
N CYS A 220 -21.51 -53.08 -55.00
CA CYS A 220 -20.53 -53.31 -53.94
C CYS A 220 -19.29 -52.40 -54.05
N GLU A 221 -18.86 -52.00 -55.25
CA GLU A 221 -17.80 -51.00 -55.45
C GLU A 221 -18.26 -49.58 -55.09
N LEU A 222 -19.48 -49.20 -55.46
CA LEU A 222 -20.11 -47.93 -55.05
C LEU A 222 -20.31 -47.85 -53.52
N TRP A 223 -20.76 -48.95 -52.91
CA TRP A 223 -20.90 -49.10 -51.46
C TRP A 223 -19.54 -49.11 -50.76
N ARG A 224 -18.48 -49.70 -51.33
CA ARG A 224 -17.11 -49.61 -50.78
C ARG A 224 -16.61 -48.18 -50.73
N ASN A 225 -16.77 -47.40 -51.80
CA ASN A 225 -16.35 -46.00 -51.84
C ASN A 225 -17.14 -45.13 -50.85
N GLN A 226 -18.47 -45.36 -50.73
CA GLN A 226 -19.27 -44.72 -49.66
C GLN A 226 -18.85 -45.18 -48.26
N THR A 227 -18.44 -46.43 -48.09
CA THR A 227 -18.00 -46.96 -46.79
C THR A 227 -16.63 -46.40 -46.40
N ASP A 228 -15.70 -46.20 -47.34
CA ASP A 228 -14.43 -45.53 -47.09
C ASP A 228 -14.61 -44.06 -46.70
N ASP A 229 -15.54 -43.34 -47.35
CA ASP A 229 -15.93 -41.99 -46.93
C ASP A 229 -16.55 -41.99 -45.52
N VAL A 230 -17.44 -42.95 -45.21
CA VAL A 230 -18.03 -43.11 -43.88
C VAL A 230 -16.98 -43.48 -42.83
N ILE A 231 -15.97 -44.27 -43.17
CA ILE A 231 -14.83 -44.60 -42.29
C ILE A 231 -13.97 -43.36 -42.05
N GLN A 232 -13.67 -42.57 -43.09
CA GLN A 232 -12.95 -41.31 -42.99
C GLN A 232 -13.72 -40.29 -42.14
N PHE A 233 -15.04 -40.17 -42.33
CA PHE A 233 -15.89 -39.30 -41.52
C PHE A 233 -15.96 -39.78 -40.07
N ARG A 234 -16.06 -41.09 -39.81
CA ARG A 234 -16.01 -41.64 -38.45
C ARG A 234 -14.68 -41.38 -37.76
N GLN A 235 -13.55 -41.50 -38.47
CA GLN A 235 -12.23 -41.14 -37.94
C GLN A 235 -12.14 -39.64 -37.63
N ARG A 236 -12.62 -38.78 -38.53
CA ARG A 236 -12.65 -37.34 -38.33
C ARG A 236 -13.55 -36.94 -37.14
N ILE A 237 -14.71 -37.59 -36.99
CA ILE A 237 -15.61 -37.38 -35.85
C ILE A 237 -14.93 -37.82 -34.55
N ALA A 238 -14.27 -38.97 -34.52
CA ALA A 238 -13.54 -39.42 -33.33
C ALA A 238 -12.37 -38.48 -32.95
N GLU A 239 -11.66 -37.92 -33.92
CA GLU A 239 -10.63 -36.90 -33.69
C GLU A 239 -11.22 -35.60 -33.12
N LEU A 240 -12.34 -35.14 -33.69
CA LEU A 240 -13.06 -33.96 -33.20
C LEU A 240 -13.62 -34.18 -31.79
N GLU A 241 -14.20 -35.35 -31.51
CA GLU A 241 -14.69 -35.73 -30.17
C GLU A 241 -13.56 -35.75 -29.13
N LYS A 242 -12.39 -36.28 -29.50
CA LYS A 242 -11.20 -36.24 -28.63
C LYS A 242 -10.73 -34.80 -28.39
N GLY A 243 -10.71 -33.97 -29.42
CA GLY A 243 -10.42 -32.54 -29.30
C GLY A 243 -11.40 -31.81 -28.38
N HIS A 244 -12.70 -32.08 -28.52
CA HIS A 244 -13.74 -31.53 -27.65
C HIS A 244 -13.62 -32.01 -26.21
N GLN A 245 -13.27 -33.27 -25.96
CA GLN A 245 -13.02 -33.77 -24.60
C GLN A 245 -11.82 -33.07 -23.96
N GLU A 246 -10.74 -32.85 -24.71
CA GLU A 246 -9.55 -32.17 -24.19
C GLU A 246 -9.84 -30.69 -23.91
N ALA A 247 -10.60 -30.02 -24.79
CA ALA A 247 -11.10 -28.67 -24.57
C ALA A 247 -12.02 -28.60 -23.33
N ALA A 248 -12.91 -29.57 -23.14
CA ALA A 248 -13.78 -29.64 -21.96
C ALA A 248 -12.99 -29.84 -20.66
N LYS A 249 -11.90 -30.63 -20.68
CA LYS A 249 -10.98 -30.76 -19.53
C LYS A 249 -10.30 -29.43 -19.21
N GLN A 250 -9.81 -28.72 -20.25
CA GLN A 250 -9.21 -27.40 -20.08
C GLN A 250 -10.21 -26.40 -19.49
N ILE A 251 -11.42 -26.32 -20.05
CA ILE A 251 -12.50 -25.46 -19.54
C ILE A 251 -12.82 -25.78 -18.07
N ASN A 252 -12.89 -27.05 -17.71
CA ASN A 252 -13.13 -27.45 -16.31
C ASN A 252 -11.97 -27.09 -15.37
N SER A 253 -10.73 -27.21 -15.83
CA SER A 253 -9.54 -26.77 -15.10
C SER A 253 -9.57 -25.25 -14.87
N TRP A 254 -9.85 -24.47 -15.92
CA TRP A 254 -9.94 -23.02 -15.85
C TRP A 254 -11.10 -22.57 -14.97
N ARG A 255 -12.23 -23.28 -15.00
CA ARG A 255 -13.38 -23.03 -14.12
C ARG A 255 -13.06 -23.29 -12.65
N ARG A 256 -12.23 -24.29 -12.34
CA ARG A 256 -11.76 -24.54 -10.97
C ARG A 256 -10.84 -23.42 -10.49
N LEU A 257 -9.89 -23.02 -11.33
CA LEU A 257 -8.99 -21.90 -11.01
C LEU A 257 -9.76 -20.60 -10.79
N ALA A 258 -10.73 -20.29 -11.65
CA ALA A 258 -11.60 -19.12 -11.49
C ALA A 258 -12.40 -19.16 -10.17
N LYS A 259 -12.91 -20.33 -9.78
CA LYS A 259 -13.61 -20.49 -8.49
C LYS A 259 -12.68 -20.30 -7.30
N GLN A 260 -11.43 -20.78 -7.37
CA GLN A 260 -10.43 -20.57 -6.32
C GLN A 260 -10.09 -19.10 -6.19
N ASN A 261 -9.80 -18.41 -7.30
CA ASN A 261 -9.51 -16.97 -7.28
C ASN A 261 -10.67 -16.13 -6.73
N ILE A 262 -11.93 -16.50 -7.04
CA ILE A 262 -13.11 -15.84 -6.49
C ILE A 262 -13.23 -16.09 -4.98
N ALA A 263 -12.96 -17.32 -4.53
CA ALA A 263 -13.01 -17.67 -3.11
C ALA A 263 -11.92 -16.95 -2.30
N GLU A 264 -10.70 -16.88 -2.83
CA GLU A 264 -9.59 -16.13 -2.22
C GLU A 264 -9.92 -14.65 -2.11
N ARG A 265 -10.37 -14.01 -3.21
CA ARG A 265 -10.83 -12.62 -3.17
C ARG A 265 -11.99 -12.39 -2.19
N GLY A 266 -12.90 -13.35 -2.06
CA GLY A 266 -13.98 -13.28 -1.08
C GLY A 266 -13.49 -13.31 0.37
N LYS A 267 -12.40 -14.02 0.64
CA LYS A 267 -11.72 -14.03 1.93
C LYS A 267 -11.09 -12.67 2.23
N ASP A 268 -10.35 -12.12 1.26
CA ASP A 268 -9.72 -10.80 1.40
C ASP A 268 -10.76 -9.69 1.65
N ILE A 269 -11.90 -9.74 0.94
CA ILE A 269 -13.01 -8.81 1.15
C ILE A 269 -13.59 -8.94 2.56
N SER A 270 -13.75 -10.17 3.05
CA SER A 270 -14.27 -10.43 4.41
C SER A 270 -13.31 -9.91 5.49
N GLU A 271 -12.00 -10.08 5.29
CA GLU A 271 -10.97 -9.54 6.18
C GLU A 271 -10.95 -8.01 6.18
N LEU A 272 -11.10 -7.38 5.00
CA LEU A 272 -11.28 -5.93 4.85
C LEU A 272 -12.53 -5.41 5.57
N GLU A 273 -13.66 -6.12 5.46
CA GLU A 273 -14.89 -5.76 6.16
C GLU A 273 -14.74 -5.89 7.68
N ALA A 274 -14.07 -6.94 8.17
CA ALA A 274 -13.78 -7.11 9.59
C ALA A 274 -12.87 -6.00 10.12
N ALA A 275 -11.81 -5.62 9.38
CA ALA A 275 -10.94 -4.51 9.72
C ALA A 275 -11.70 -3.17 9.76
N ARG A 276 -12.58 -2.91 8.80
CA ARG A 276 -13.46 -1.73 8.78
C ARG A 276 -14.40 -1.69 9.98
N GLN A 277 -15.02 -2.83 10.33
CA GLN A 277 -15.86 -2.92 11.52
C GLN A 277 -15.07 -2.68 12.80
N ARG A 278 -13.82 -3.18 12.87
CA ARG A 278 -12.93 -2.94 14.00
C ARG A 278 -12.56 -1.47 14.12
N ILE A 279 -12.24 -0.79 13.01
CA ILE A 279 -12.00 0.66 13.00
C ILE A 279 -13.26 1.41 13.48
N ALA A 280 -14.44 1.08 12.97
CA ALA A 280 -15.69 1.71 13.40
C ALA A 280 -16.08 1.38 14.87
N GLU A 281 -15.64 0.25 15.42
CA GLU A 281 -15.77 -0.08 16.84
C GLU A 281 -14.79 0.73 17.68
N LEU A 282 -13.54 0.89 17.22
CA LEU A 282 -12.53 1.72 17.87
C LEU A 282 -12.93 3.20 17.86
N GLU A 283 -13.47 3.71 16.75
CA GLU A 283 -14.03 5.07 16.65
C GLU A 283 -15.25 5.28 17.58
N ARG A 284 -16.03 4.22 17.85
CA ARG A 284 -17.17 4.29 18.78
C ARG A 284 -16.77 4.13 20.24
N THR A 285 -15.69 3.42 20.52
CA THR A 285 -15.13 3.26 21.87
C THR A 285 -14.11 4.34 22.21
N GLU A 286 -13.77 5.20 21.24
CA GLU A 286 -13.00 6.42 21.45
C GLU A 286 -13.78 7.34 22.38
N ILE A 287 -13.36 7.39 23.65
CA ILE A 287 -13.73 8.47 24.55
C ILE A 287 -12.97 9.70 24.06
N ARG A 288 -13.58 10.47 23.16
CA ARG A 288 -13.22 11.87 22.98
C ARG A 288 -13.58 12.60 24.27
N GLU A 289 -12.62 12.74 25.17
CA GLU A 289 -12.66 13.83 26.15
C GLU A 289 -12.38 15.15 25.41
N ASP A 290 -13.32 15.56 24.56
CA ASP A 290 -13.39 16.94 24.09
C ASP A 290 -13.67 17.80 25.32
N GLY A 291 -12.59 18.37 25.89
CA GLY A 291 -12.69 19.34 26.99
C GLY A 291 -11.90 19.04 28.26
N ASN A 292 -11.02 18.03 28.32
CA ASN A 292 -10.14 17.87 29.49
C ASN A 292 -8.98 18.87 29.49
N GLN A 293 -9.32 20.13 29.78
CA GLN A 293 -8.36 21.16 30.14
C GLN A 293 -7.86 20.89 31.55
N PHE A 294 -6.57 20.61 31.70
CA PHE A 294 -5.91 20.63 33.00
C PHE A 294 -5.02 21.86 33.10
N LEU A 295 -4.97 22.42 34.30
CA LEU A 295 -4.18 23.61 34.61
C LEU A 295 -2.89 23.18 35.28
N VAL A 296 -1.77 23.68 34.78
CA VAL A 296 -0.48 23.56 35.47
C VAL A 296 -0.28 24.83 36.27
N VAL A 297 -0.44 24.74 37.59
CA VAL A 297 -0.30 25.88 38.52
C VAL A 297 1.11 25.89 39.07
N ARG A 298 1.85 26.97 38.81
CA ARG A 298 3.22 27.18 39.27
C ARG A 298 3.26 28.30 40.30
N HIS A 299 3.82 27.98 41.47
CA HIS A 299 4.10 28.93 42.56
C HIS A 299 5.61 29.14 42.70
N PRO A 300 6.07 30.37 43.00
CA PRO A 300 7.48 30.61 43.29
C PRO A 300 7.96 29.79 44.50
N GLY A 301 8.98 28.95 44.31
CA GLY A 301 9.58 28.14 45.38
C GLY A 301 8.86 26.83 45.73
N LYS A 302 7.84 26.40 44.97
CA LYS A 302 7.18 25.10 45.13
C LYS A 302 7.14 24.32 43.82
N LEU A 303 7.02 23.00 43.94
CA LEU A 303 6.86 22.13 42.77
C LEU A 303 5.53 22.41 42.06
N PRO A 304 5.49 22.38 40.72
CA PRO A 304 4.26 22.57 39.94
C PRO A 304 3.20 21.54 40.32
N VAL A 305 1.93 21.97 40.37
CA VAL A 305 0.79 21.09 40.68
C VAL A 305 -0.21 21.10 39.54
N ILE A 306 -0.59 19.91 39.07
CA ILE A 306 -1.62 19.71 38.05
C ILE A 306 -2.99 19.76 38.73
N LYS A 307 -3.88 20.62 38.26
CA LYS A 307 -5.26 20.72 38.74
C LYS A 307 -6.26 20.50 37.61
N HIS A 308 -7.27 19.68 37.88
CA HIS A 308 -8.41 19.49 37.00
C HIS A 308 -9.50 20.49 37.39
N CYS A 309 -10.05 21.21 36.41
CA CYS A 309 -11.16 22.12 36.63
C CYS A 309 -12.45 21.33 36.84
N VAL A 310 -13.19 21.63 37.90
CA VAL A 310 -14.53 21.11 38.14
C VAL A 310 -15.47 22.31 38.25
N GLY A 311 -16.30 22.52 37.21
CA GLY A 311 -17.17 23.71 37.07
C GLY A 311 -16.71 24.68 35.97
N GLU A 312 -17.37 25.85 35.88
CA GLU A 312 -17.03 26.92 34.92
C GLU A 312 -15.58 27.41 35.13
N LEU A 313 -14.78 27.42 34.05
CA LEU A 313 -13.34 27.67 34.07
C LEU A 313 -12.98 29.06 34.64
N GLU A 314 -13.77 30.08 34.31
CA GLU A 314 -13.51 31.45 34.75
C GLU A 314 -13.64 31.61 36.27
N ASP A 315 -14.64 30.98 36.89
CA ASP A 315 -14.84 31.04 38.34
C ASP A 315 -13.73 30.31 39.10
N PHE A 316 -13.26 29.18 38.56
CA PHE A 316 -12.14 28.43 39.13
C PHE A 316 -10.81 29.20 39.05
N LEU A 317 -10.55 29.87 37.91
CA LEU A 317 -9.37 30.72 37.74
C LEU A 317 -9.42 31.94 38.66
N ARG A 318 -10.57 32.58 38.82
CA ARG A 318 -10.76 33.71 39.76
C ARG A 318 -10.45 33.31 41.20
N GLN A 319 -10.97 32.17 41.67
CA GLN A 319 -10.69 31.67 43.03
C GLN A 319 -9.22 31.33 43.27
N LEU A 320 -8.50 30.85 42.25
CA LEU A 320 -7.06 30.57 42.35
C LEU A 320 -6.23 31.85 42.42
N ILE A 321 -6.56 32.84 41.59
CA ILE A 321 -5.85 34.13 41.53
C ILE A 321 -6.15 34.99 42.77
N GLU A 322 -7.37 34.95 43.32
CA GLU A 322 -7.72 35.64 44.58
C GLU A 322 -6.97 35.07 45.79
N ARG A 323 -6.65 33.78 45.79
CA ARG A 323 -5.92 33.13 46.88
C ARG A 323 -4.43 33.42 46.88
N ASP A 324 -3.83 33.61 45.71
CA ASP A 324 -2.39 33.89 45.58
C ASP A 324 -2.10 34.71 44.31
N SER A 325 -1.81 36.00 44.50
CA SER A 325 -1.63 36.96 43.40
C SER A 325 -0.37 36.74 42.56
N LEU A 326 0.54 35.84 42.97
CA LEU A 326 1.81 35.54 42.28
C LEU A 326 1.80 34.21 41.52
N VAL A 327 0.62 33.57 41.39
CA VAL A 327 0.45 32.32 40.66
C VAL A 327 0.58 32.51 39.15
N THR A 328 1.30 31.60 38.49
CA THR A 328 1.30 31.46 37.02
C THR A 328 0.56 30.19 36.63
N ILE A 329 -0.38 30.29 35.69
CA ILE A 329 -1.26 29.19 35.28
C ILE A 329 -1.12 28.99 33.77
N ASP A 330 -0.70 27.79 33.36
CA ASP A 330 -0.75 27.38 31.96
C ASP A 330 -2.00 26.54 31.72
N ILE A 331 -2.76 26.88 30.68
CA ILE A 331 -3.94 26.13 30.21
C ILE A 331 -3.50 25.24 29.04
N ILE A 332 -3.53 23.92 29.22
CA ILE A 332 -3.17 22.96 28.17
C ILE A 332 -4.46 22.34 27.64
N THR A 333 -4.74 22.57 26.36
CA THR A 333 -6.05 22.27 25.78
C THR A 333 -6.13 20.98 24.99
N HIS A 334 -5.02 20.41 24.48
CA HIS A 334 -5.10 19.27 23.54
C HIS A 334 -4.08 18.17 23.87
N ARG A 335 -4.58 16.92 23.93
CA ARG A 335 -3.80 15.67 23.85
C ARG A 335 -4.26 14.93 22.58
N TYR A 336 -3.33 14.45 21.74
CA TYR A 336 -3.64 13.69 20.51
C TYR A 336 -3.25 12.22 20.63
N TYR A 337 -4.03 11.34 19.98
CA TYR A 337 -3.81 9.89 19.87
C TYR A 337 -2.89 9.58 18.66
N GLY A 338 -2.02 8.58 18.80
CA GLY A 338 -1.21 8.01 17.73
C GLY A 338 -1.36 6.49 17.65
N VAL A 339 -1.18 5.93 16.45
CA VAL A 339 -1.39 4.51 16.12
C VAL A 339 -0.35 3.64 16.81
N GLY A 340 -0.79 2.61 17.55
CA GLY A 340 0.08 1.62 18.20
C GLY A 340 -0.10 1.45 19.73
N GLY A 341 -0.93 2.26 20.39
CA GLY A 341 -1.25 2.07 21.81
C GLY A 341 -0.07 2.30 22.77
N GLN A 342 0.98 3.00 22.33
CA GLN A 342 2.14 3.34 23.17
C GLN A 342 1.94 4.74 23.78
N TRP A 343 2.09 4.82 25.11
CA TRP A 343 1.94 6.05 25.89
C TRP A 343 3.13 6.98 25.63
N VAL A 344 2.86 8.23 25.24
CA VAL A 344 3.81 9.33 25.42
C VAL A 344 3.01 10.55 25.86
N GLN A 345 3.23 11.03 27.08
CA GLN A 345 2.73 12.32 27.51
C GLN A 345 3.32 12.81 28.83
N ASP A 346 3.63 14.10 28.81
CA ASP A 346 3.50 15.00 29.96
C ASP A 346 4.71 15.11 30.93
N ALA A 347 4.69 16.21 31.69
CA ALA A 347 5.79 16.81 32.46
C ALA A 347 6.64 15.89 33.36
N GLY A 348 6.23 14.64 33.59
CA GLY A 348 7.03 13.59 34.24
C GLY A 348 8.21 13.10 33.38
N GLU A 349 8.03 12.95 32.06
CA GLU A 349 9.11 12.57 31.13
C GLU A 349 10.15 13.70 30.99
N TYR A 350 9.71 14.97 31.05
CA TYR A 350 10.60 16.13 31.10
C TYR A 350 11.38 16.20 32.43
N LEU A 351 10.74 15.87 33.57
CA LEU A 351 11.41 15.79 34.87
C LEU A 351 12.39 14.60 34.96
N GLN A 352 12.09 13.47 34.30
CA GLN A 352 13.00 12.33 34.15
C GLN A 352 14.19 12.63 33.21
N MET A 353 13.96 13.35 32.10
CA MET A 353 15.04 13.88 31.25
C MET A 353 15.95 14.83 32.03
N MET A 354 15.41 15.64 32.93
CA MET A 354 16.18 16.54 33.80
C MET A 354 16.88 15.80 34.95
N GLN A 355 16.40 14.63 35.40
CA GLN A 355 17.15 13.72 36.27
C GLN A 355 18.33 13.06 35.53
N GLY A 356 18.19 12.81 34.23
CA GLY A 356 19.28 12.38 33.34
C GLY A 356 20.41 13.41 33.17
N ALA A 357 20.16 14.69 33.50
CA ALA A 357 21.14 15.79 33.45
C ALA A 357 22.08 15.88 34.67
N GLY A 358 22.17 14.83 35.50
CA GLY A 358 23.30 14.64 36.41
C GLY A 358 23.09 15.04 37.87
N ILE A 359 22.16 14.36 38.56
CA ILE A 359 22.31 14.10 40.00
C ILE A 359 22.47 12.59 40.19
N GLY A 360 23.74 12.15 40.09
CA GLY A 360 24.34 10.92 40.61
C GLY A 360 23.59 9.59 40.47
N VAL A 361 23.93 8.78 39.46
CA VAL A 361 24.74 7.53 39.56
C VAL A 361 24.81 6.88 38.16
N LYS A 362 26.06 6.66 37.72
CA LYS A 362 26.61 6.00 36.51
C LYS A 362 25.64 5.27 35.55
N GLN A 363 25.63 5.75 34.30
CA GLN A 363 25.19 5.02 33.09
C GLN A 363 26.30 4.11 32.56
N GLN A 364 25.88 2.96 32.03
CA GLN A 364 26.60 2.18 31.02
C GLN A 364 25.72 2.22 29.76
N GLU A 365 26.40 2.47 28.64
CA GLU A 365 25.86 2.68 27.29
C GLU A 365 25.02 1.50 26.79
N ASP A 366 24.04 1.78 25.93
CA ASP A 366 24.04 1.25 24.55
C ASP A 366 23.00 1.99 23.70
N SER A 367 23.50 2.63 22.66
CA SER A 367 22.76 3.30 21.59
C SER A 367 22.35 2.29 20.51
N VAL A 368 21.14 2.43 19.98
CA VAL A 368 20.80 1.85 18.66
C VAL A 368 20.19 2.96 17.81
N ASP A 369 20.97 3.37 16.82
CA ASP A 369 20.63 4.33 15.77
C ASP A 369 19.64 3.73 14.77
N SER A 370 18.69 4.56 14.37
CA SER A 370 17.85 4.42 13.19
C SER A 370 18.55 5.06 12.00
N ASP A 371 18.81 4.33 10.90
CA ASP A 371 18.90 4.83 9.52
C ASP A 371 19.11 3.63 8.56
N VAL A 372 18.14 3.34 7.68
CA VAL A 372 18.24 2.27 6.66
C VAL A 372 18.62 2.91 5.32
N ASP A 373 19.92 2.95 5.07
CA ASP A 373 20.51 3.25 3.76
C ASP A 373 21.03 1.94 3.14
N SER A 374 20.53 1.61 1.95
CA SER A 374 21.13 0.74 0.90
C SER A 374 22.10 -0.37 1.35
N ASN A 375 21.66 -1.62 1.28
CA ASN A 375 22.53 -2.80 1.49
C ASN A 375 23.77 -2.74 0.59
N GLN A 376 24.94 -2.60 1.21
CA GLN A 376 26.21 -2.62 0.51
C GLN A 376 26.54 -4.04 0.02
N PRO A 377 27.28 -4.20 -1.10
CA PRO A 377 27.68 -5.51 -1.62
C PRO A 377 28.50 -6.30 -0.57
N GLY A 378 28.07 -7.53 -0.26
CA GLY A 378 28.67 -8.34 0.79
C GLY A 378 27.72 -9.41 1.35
N MET A 379 28.18 -10.15 2.35
CA MET A 379 27.31 -11.11 3.06
C MET A 379 26.43 -10.35 4.05
N VAL A 380 25.13 -10.32 3.78
CA VAL A 380 24.13 -9.68 4.64
C VAL A 380 23.19 -10.75 5.18
N VAL A 381 22.61 -10.53 6.36
CA VAL A 381 21.60 -11.46 6.89
C VAL A 381 20.36 -11.41 6.01
N ALA A 382 19.80 -12.57 5.69
CA ALA A 382 18.64 -12.69 4.79
C ALA A 382 17.45 -11.80 5.16
N VAL A 383 17.32 -11.45 6.44
CA VAL A 383 16.23 -10.62 6.96
C VAL A 383 16.31 -9.16 6.47
N HIS A 384 17.48 -8.72 6.03
CA HIS A 384 17.70 -7.36 5.57
C HIS A 384 17.63 -7.22 4.05
N ILE A 385 17.29 -8.27 3.31
CA ILE A 385 17.24 -8.23 1.85
C ILE A 385 15.88 -7.69 1.42
N ASP A 386 15.89 -6.70 0.53
CA ASP A 386 14.68 -6.07 0.02
C ASP A 386 14.37 -6.50 -1.42
N ALA A 387 13.12 -6.32 -1.85
CA ALA A 387 12.74 -6.48 -3.26
C ALA A 387 13.53 -5.49 -4.13
N GLY A 388 14.16 -6.00 -5.19
CA GLY A 388 15.09 -5.27 -6.06
C GLY A 388 16.57 -5.52 -5.77
N ASP A 389 16.92 -6.20 -4.68
CA ASP A 389 18.31 -6.61 -4.41
C ASP A 389 18.75 -7.76 -5.33
N PHE A 390 20.05 -7.81 -5.66
CA PHE A 390 20.64 -8.90 -6.42
C PHE A 390 21.44 -9.81 -5.50
N VAL A 391 21.09 -11.10 -5.46
CA VAL A 391 21.76 -12.08 -4.59
C VAL A 391 22.43 -13.17 -5.40
N LYS A 392 23.56 -13.68 -4.90
CA LYS A 392 24.31 -14.75 -5.56
C LYS A 392 24.06 -16.09 -4.86
N VAL A 393 23.39 -16.99 -5.57
CA VAL A 393 23.02 -18.32 -5.06
C VAL A 393 23.65 -19.38 -5.98
N LYS A 394 24.48 -20.25 -5.41
CA LYS A 394 25.18 -21.34 -6.15
C LYS A 394 25.95 -20.86 -7.39
N GLY A 395 26.50 -19.64 -7.34
CA GLY A 395 27.30 -19.05 -8.42
C GLY A 395 26.51 -18.33 -9.51
N GLN A 396 25.18 -18.26 -9.41
CA GLN A 396 24.31 -17.47 -10.30
C GLN A 396 23.72 -16.29 -9.54
N VAL A 397 23.49 -15.18 -10.24
CA VAL A 397 22.91 -13.95 -9.67
C VAL A 397 21.43 -13.90 -10.00
N PHE A 398 20.60 -13.65 -8.99
CA PHE A 398 19.16 -13.53 -9.10
C PHE A 398 18.71 -12.18 -8.55
N GLU A 399 17.73 -11.57 -9.21
CA GLU A 399 17.02 -10.38 -8.70
C GLU A 399 15.86 -10.84 -7.81
N VAL A 400 15.78 -10.27 -6.60
CA VAL A 400 14.73 -10.55 -5.62
C VAL A 400 13.47 -9.78 -6.02
N GLU A 401 12.39 -10.51 -6.29
CA GLU A 401 11.08 -9.97 -6.65
C GLU A 401 10.25 -9.69 -5.39
N GLU A 402 10.31 -10.60 -4.40
CA GLU A 402 9.53 -10.51 -3.17
C GLU A 402 10.26 -11.23 -2.03
N THR A 403 10.12 -10.69 -0.82
CA THR A 403 10.67 -11.26 0.42
C THR A 403 9.54 -11.53 1.39
N ASP A 404 9.36 -12.79 1.77
CA ASP A 404 8.35 -13.23 2.72
C ASP A 404 9.00 -13.75 4.00
N PHE A 405 8.48 -13.31 5.14
CA PHE A 405 9.00 -13.60 6.48
C PHE A 405 7.97 -14.44 7.24
N ASP A 406 8.31 -15.69 7.48
CA ASP A 406 7.55 -16.56 8.39
C ASP A 406 8.27 -16.61 9.75
N ASP A 407 7.60 -17.08 10.80
CA ASP A 407 8.04 -16.99 12.20
C ASP A 407 9.44 -17.59 12.49
N HIS A 408 10.02 -18.36 11.54
CA HIS A 408 11.33 -19.00 11.67
C HIS A 408 12.20 -18.97 10.40
N ASP A 409 11.66 -18.58 9.23
CA ASP A 409 12.32 -18.70 7.93
C ASP A 409 12.08 -17.45 7.07
N VAL A 410 13.07 -17.10 6.23
CA VAL A 410 12.95 -16.07 5.20
C VAL A 410 12.90 -16.75 3.82
N THR A 411 11.90 -16.41 3.03
CA THR A 411 11.74 -16.88 1.65
C THR A 411 11.98 -15.73 0.68
N LEU A 412 13.00 -15.88 -0.18
CA LEU A 412 13.30 -14.94 -1.26
C LEU A 412 12.75 -15.50 -2.57
N TRP A 413 11.86 -14.75 -3.21
CA TRP A 413 11.33 -15.06 -4.54
C TRP A 413 12.15 -14.32 -5.60
N PHE A 414 12.53 -15.02 -6.66
CA PHE A 414 13.35 -14.45 -7.73
C PHE A 414 12.58 -14.27 -9.03
N VAL A 415 12.95 -13.22 -9.77
CA VAL A 415 12.48 -12.98 -11.13
C VAL A 415 12.82 -14.20 -12.00
N GLY A 416 11.80 -14.95 -12.41
CA GLY A 416 11.94 -16.24 -13.11
C GLY A 416 11.33 -17.44 -12.38
N GLY A 417 10.70 -17.23 -11.22
CA GLY A 417 9.86 -18.21 -10.51
C GLY A 417 10.63 -19.20 -9.62
N ASN A 418 11.92 -18.97 -9.38
CA ASN A 418 12.69 -19.73 -8.42
C ASN A 418 12.56 -19.10 -7.03
N ALA A 419 12.56 -19.91 -5.97
CA ALA A 419 12.54 -19.44 -4.59
C ALA A 419 13.71 -20.02 -3.79
N LEU A 420 14.29 -19.21 -2.91
CA LEU A 420 15.27 -19.65 -1.91
C LEU A 420 14.66 -19.52 -0.52
N LYS A 421 14.51 -20.66 0.16
CA LYS A 421 14.10 -20.69 1.56
C LYS A 421 15.33 -20.85 2.45
N CYS A 422 15.49 -19.96 3.42
CA CYS A 422 16.60 -19.99 4.37
C CYS A 422 16.10 -19.72 5.79
N ALA A 423 16.78 -20.27 6.79
CA ALA A 423 16.45 -20.00 8.19
C ALA A 423 16.76 -18.53 8.54
N ALA A 424 15.97 -17.95 9.45
CA ALA A 424 16.24 -16.61 9.96
C ALA A 424 17.69 -16.50 10.46
N GLY A 425 18.43 -15.47 10.00
CA GLY A 425 19.85 -15.30 10.32
C GLY A 425 20.84 -15.87 9.29
N CYS A 426 20.38 -16.54 8.23
CA CYS A 426 21.27 -17.06 7.19
C CYS A 426 22.01 -15.93 6.47
N PRO A 427 23.36 -15.96 6.35
CA PRO A 427 24.10 -14.96 5.60
C PRO A 427 24.01 -15.25 4.10
N VAL A 428 23.58 -14.26 3.32
CA VAL A 428 23.37 -14.32 1.87
C VAL A 428 24.25 -13.27 1.20
N GLU A 429 24.91 -13.65 0.11
CA GLU A 429 25.78 -12.76 -0.66
C GLU A 429 24.94 -11.82 -1.53
N VAL A 430 24.87 -10.54 -1.15
CA VAL A 430 24.29 -9.46 -1.97
C VAL A 430 25.37 -8.92 -2.90
N VAL A 431 25.05 -8.83 -4.18
CA VAL A 431 25.95 -8.35 -5.25
C VAL A 431 25.34 -7.13 -5.93
N SER A 432 26.17 -6.31 -6.57
CA SER A 432 25.65 -5.22 -7.40
C SER A 432 24.98 -5.77 -8.66
N ALA A 433 23.97 -5.05 -9.17
CA ALA A 433 23.25 -5.38 -10.39
C ALA A 433 24.20 -5.79 -11.52
N PRO A 434 23.94 -6.92 -12.21
CA PRO A 434 24.79 -7.36 -13.30
C PRO A 434 24.74 -6.34 -14.44
N VAL A 435 25.90 -5.72 -14.75
CA VAL A 435 26.04 -4.88 -15.95
C VAL A 435 25.80 -5.79 -17.17
N ALA A 436 24.70 -5.54 -17.87
CA ALA A 436 24.27 -6.33 -19.02
C ALA A 436 25.34 -6.34 -20.13
N ALA A 437 26.20 -7.36 -20.14
CA ALA A 437 26.90 -7.76 -21.35
C ALA A 437 25.91 -8.58 -22.20
N GLY A 438 25.51 -8.00 -23.34
CA GLY A 438 24.36 -8.42 -24.12
C GLY A 438 24.24 -9.91 -24.41
N ILE A 439 23.05 -10.45 -24.14
CA ILE A 439 22.59 -11.74 -24.67
C ILE A 439 21.33 -11.46 -25.48
N LYS A 440 21.43 -11.69 -26.78
CA LYS A 440 20.31 -11.64 -27.74
C LYS A 440 19.30 -12.73 -27.37
N VAL A 441 18.06 -12.33 -27.09
CA VAL A 441 16.91 -13.22 -27.09
C VAL A 441 16.60 -13.60 -28.53
N LYS A 442 16.58 -14.90 -28.84
CA LYS A 442 15.97 -15.42 -30.08
C LYS A 442 14.48 -15.61 -29.82
N GLU A 443 13.68 -15.22 -30.82
CA GLU A 443 12.21 -15.36 -30.91
C GLU A 443 11.70 -16.75 -30.57
#